data_AF-A0A5B8G3W3-F1
#
_entry.id   AF-A0A5B8G3W3-F1
#
_cell.length_a   1.000
_cell.length_b   1.000
_cell.length_c   1.000
_cell.angle_alpha   90.00
_cell.angle_beta   90.00
_cell.angle_gamma   90.00
#
_symmetry.space_group_name_H-M   'P 1'
#
loop_
_entity.id
_entity.type
_entity.pdbx_description
1 polymer ?
#
loop_
_entity_poly.entity_id
_entity_poly.type
_entity_poly.pdbx_seq_one_letter_code
_entity_poly.pdbx_strand_id
1 'polypeptide(L)'
;MRRGALLAAGLALALAIAAGPQAWARLAWRAGAPALALPLLEGDAPRGAALYALGRYAQADAAFARVGRSATYNRALTLAMTGRPELSVAYFDAYLFSNRFDSDARRSRDFVATLVEPVVGEAMGHGRIRALLAGAGVAAEAFDPDAPERELLSSENDPTRANAKRPVDGDRMVAASDAWLDTLADAPGVYLRSRLAAEMERRRATGTALAEEGVRW
;
A
#
# COMPACT_ATOMS: atom_id res chain seq x y z
N MET A 1 -1.67 5.90 64.80
CA MET A 1 -1.57 6.51 63.46
C MET A 1 -0.12 6.53 62.92
N ARG A 2 0.86 7.13 63.61
CA ARG A 2 2.27 7.17 63.13
C ARG A 2 2.93 5.82 62.83
N ARG A 3 2.75 4.80 63.68
CA ARG A 3 3.34 3.46 63.47
C ARG A 3 2.76 2.75 62.23
N GLY A 4 1.46 2.88 61.99
CA GLY A 4 0.81 2.33 60.79
C GLY A 4 1.28 3.03 59.51
N ALA A 5 1.47 4.35 59.55
CA ALA A 5 2.02 5.11 58.42
C ALA A 5 3.47 4.71 58.09
N LEU A 6 4.31 4.48 59.11
CA LEU A 6 5.69 4.03 58.92
C LEU A 6 5.77 2.62 58.33
N LEU A 7 4.91 1.69 58.79
CA LEU A 7 4.83 0.34 58.23
C LEU A 7 4.34 0.34 56.78
N ALA A 8 3.32 1.15 56.47
CA ALA A 8 2.82 1.30 55.11
C ALA A 8 3.88 1.91 54.18
N ALA A 9 4.61 2.95 54.62
CA ALA A 9 5.70 3.54 53.86
C ALA A 9 6.85 2.55 53.64
N GLY A 10 7.21 1.77 54.66
CA GLY A 10 8.23 0.72 54.55
C GLY A 10 7.83 -0.38 53.56
N LEU A 11 6.58 -0.84 53.60
CA LEU A 11 6.06 -1.82 52.65
C LEU A 11 6.04 -1.26 51.22
N ALA A 12 5.60 -0.01 51.05
CA ALA A 12 5.60 0.65 49.75
C ALA A 12 7.03 0.76 49.18
N LEU A 13 8.01 1.13 50.01
CA LEU A 13 9.42 1.20 49.62
C LEU A 13 9.97 -0.19 49.26
N ALA A 14 9.63 -1.22 50.03
CA ALA A 14 10.05 -2.60 49.74
C ALA A 14 9.47 -3.09 48.40
N LEU A 15 8.19 -2.83 48.13
CA LEU A 15 7.56 -3.15 46.85
C LEU A 15 8.16 -2.36 45.69
N ALA A 16 8.47 -1.07 45.90
CA ALA A 16 9.14 -0.21 44.95
C ALA A 16 10.53 -0.73 44.54
N ILE A 17 11.30 -1.24 45.50
CA ILE A 17 12.62 -1.85 45.24
C ILE A 17 12.44 -3.20 44.54
N ALA A 18 11.52 -4.04 45.02
CA ALA A 18 11.24 -5.36 44.43
C ALA A 18 10.72 -5.30 42.99
N ALA A 19 10.06 -4.20 42.60
CA ALA A 19 9.51 -4.02 41.24
C ALA A 19 10.60 -3.94 40.15
N GLY A 20 11.84 -3.60 40.51
CA GLY A 20 12.98 -3.57 39.60
C GLY A 20 12.98 -2.41 38.58
N PRO A 21 14.08 -2.24 37.83
CA PRO A 21 14.30 -1.08 36.96
C PRO A 21 13.27 -0.97 35.82
N GLN A 22 12.83 -2.08 35.25
CA GLN A 22 11.86 -2.10 34.15
C GLN A 22 10.46 -1.60 34.56
N ALA A 23 10.06 -1.74 35.82
CA ALA A 23 8.81 -1.17 36.32
C ALA A 23 8.90 0.36 36.40
N TRP A 24 10.01 0.87 36.92
CA TRP A 24 10.31 2.29 36.96
C TRP A 24 10.45 2.91 35.57
N ALA A 25 11.05 2.19 34.62
CA ALA A 25 11.16 2.62 33.24
C ALA A 25 9.77 2.83 32.59
N ARG A 26 8.85 1.87 32.79
CA ARG A 26 7.47 1.97 32.29
C ARG A 26 6.69 3.08 32.97
N LEU A 27 6.89 3.30 34.28
CA LEU A 27 6.28 4.40 35.00
C LEU A 27 6.76 5.74 34.47
N ALA A 28 8.07 5.93 34.34
CA ALA A 28 8.66 7.14 33.77
C ALA A 28 8.18 7.41 32.33
N TRP A 29 8.10 6.37 31.50
CA TRP A 29 7.55 6.46 30.14
C TRP A 29 6.09 6.94 30.14
N ARG A 30 5.23 6.31 30.94
CA ARG A 30 3.81 6.69 31.07
C ARG A 30 3.62 8.09 31.64
N ALA A 31 4.55 8.54 32.49
CA ALA A 31 4.58 9.90 33.02
C ALA A 31 5.11 10.94 32.02
N GLY A 32 5.46 10.54 30.78
CA GLY A 32 5.98 11.46 29.77
C GLY A 32 7.43 11.88 30.01
N ALA A 33 8.20 11.10 30.78
CA ALA A 33 9.60 11.36 31.11
C ALA A 33 10.54 10.32 30.45
N PRO A 34 10.66 10.30 29.10
CA PRO A 34 11.45 9.30 28.39
C PRO A 34 12.96 9.37 28.71
N ALA A 35 13.46 10.54 29.12
CA ALA A 35 14.84 10.72 29.57
C ALA A 35 15.16 9.90 30.83
N LEU A 36 14.20 9.82 31.77
CA LEU A 36 14.34 9.04 32.99
C LEU A 36 14.14 7.55 32.75
N ALA A 37 13.32 7.19 31.75
CA ALA A 37 13.09 5.81 31.37
C ALA A 37 14.31 5.18 30.68
N LEU A 38 14.97 5.92 29.77
CA LEU A 38 16.03 5.40 28.90
C LEU A 38 17.12 4.55 29.59
N PRO A 39 17.75 4.98 30.71
CA PRO A 39 18.78 4.18 31.37
C PRO A 39 18.25 2.89 32.02
N LEU A 40 16.95 2.82 32.29
CA LEU A 40 16.29 1.70 32.98
C LEU A 40 15.65 0.70 32.00
N LEU A 41 15.48 1.07 30.73
CA LEU A 41 14.88 0.21 29.72
C LEU A 41 15.83 -0.91 29.30
N GLU A 42 15.30 -2.13 29.22
CA GLU A 42 15.99 -3.28 28.66
C GLU A 42 15.50 -3.62 27.24
N GLY A 43 16.42 -4.03 26.37
CA GLY A 43 16.14 -4.38 24.97
C GLY A 43 16.21 -3.21 23.99
N ASP A 44 16.48 -3.51 22.72
CA ASP A 44 16.68 -2.48 21.68
C ASP A 44 15.38 -1.79 21.26
N ALA A 45 14.26 -2.51 21.19
CA ALA A 45 12.97 -1.93 20.77
C ALA A 45 12.47 -0.81 21.69
N PRO A 46 12.33 -1.00 23.01
CA PRO A 46 11.87 0.09 23.88
C PRO A 46 12.91 1.21 24.00
N ARG A 47 14.21 0.90 23.97
CA ARG A 47 15.26 1.93 23.92
C ARG A 47 15.15 2.78 22.66
N GLY A 48 14.91 2.17 21.50
CA GLY A 48 14.68 2.88 20.24
C GLY A 48 13.49 3.84 20.33
N ALA A 49 12.38 3.40 20.92
CA ALA A 49 11.21 4.25 21.14
C ALA A 49 11.51 5.45 22.06
N ALA A 50 12.27 5.22 23.14
CA ALA A 50 12.69 6.30 24.03
C ALA A 50 13.65 7.29 23.37
N LEU A 51 14.62 6.80 22.60
CA LEU A 51 15.52 7.64 21.81
C LEU A 51 14.77 8.48 20.78
N TYR A 52 13.75 7.90 20.11
CA TYR A 52 12.91 8.61 19.17
C TYR A 52 12.13 9.75 19.83
N ALA A 53 11.49 9.48 20.98
CA ALA A 53 10.75 10.49 21.75
C ALA A 53 11.65 11.64 22.25
N LEU A 54 12.94 11.38 22.44
CA LEU A 54 13.95 12.37 22.81
C LEU A 54 14.56 13.11 21.61
N GLY A 55 14.09 12.88 20.38
CA GLY A 55 14.63 13.49 19.16
C GLY A 55 15.98 12.91 18.71
N ARG A 56 16.46 11.83 19.34
CA ARG A 56 17.74 11.17 19.02
C ARG A 56 17.57 10.17 17.89
N TYR A 57 17.09 10.63 16.74
CA TYR A 57 16.60 9.79 15.64
C TYR A 57 17.65 8.84 15.05
N ALA A 58 18.91 9.28 14.91
CA ALA A 58 19.98 8.42 14.40
C ALA A 58 20.27 7.21 15.33
N GLN A 59 20.22 7.44 16.65
CA GLN A 59 20.44 6.37 17.62
C GLN A 59 19.22 5.45 17.73
N ALA A 60 18.02 6.03 17.61
CA ALA A 60 16.78 5.26 17.51
C ALA A 60 16.80 4.34 16.28
N ASP A 61 17.21 4.85 15.10
CA ASP A 61 17.32 4.04 13.89
C ASP A 61 18.28 2.86 14.08
N ALA A 62 19.46 3.11 14.68
CA ALA A 62 20.43 2.06 14.96
C ALA A 62 19.88 1.00 15.93
N ALA A 63 19.09 1.39 16.94
CA ALA A 63 18.44 0.45 17.83
C ALA A 63 17.37 -0.38 17.09
N PHE A 64 16.50 0.25 16.31
CA PHE A 64 15.47 -0.45 15.54
C PHE A 64 16.06 -1.33 14.43
N ALA A 65 17.22 -0.97 13.87
CA ALA A 65 17.96 -1.82 12.94
C ALA A 65 18.31 -3.18 13.55
N ARG A 66 18.74 -3.20 14.82
CA ARG A 66 19.06 -4.44 15.55
C ARG A 66 17.82 -5.27 15.89
N VAL A 67 16.66 -4.64 16.05
CA VAL A 67 15.38 -5.34 16.28
C VAL A 67 14.92 -6.09 15.03
N GLY A 68 15.16 -5.54 13.85
CA GLY A 68 14.81 -6.18 12.57
C GLY A 68 13.33 -6.04 12.21
N ARG A 69 12.74 -7.12 11.66
CA ARG A 69 11.43 -7.09 10.98
C ARG A 69 10.26 -6.59 11.83
N SER A 70 10.27 -6.79 13.14
CA SER A 70 9.20 -6.30 14.03
C SER A 70 9.24 -4.78 14.23
N ALA A 71 10.34 -4.11 13.88
CA ALA A 71 10.51 -2.66 13.98
C ALA A 71 10.39 -1.92 12.65
N THR A 72 9.86 -2.54 11.58
CA THR A 72 9.77 -1.94 10.24
C THR A 72 9.09 -0.57 10.24
N TYR A 73 7.94 -0.44 10.93
CA TYR A 73 7.24 0.85 11.08
C TYR A 73 8.11 1.90 11.80
N ASN A 74 8.74 1.51 12.90
CA ASN A 74 9.58 2.41 13.68
C ASN A 74 10.83 2.85 12.90
N ARG A 75 11.41 1.96 12.08
CA ARG A 75 12.49 2.32 11.15
C ARG A 75 12.03 3.29 10.09
N ALA A 76 10.82 3.13 9.55
CA ALA A 76 10.26 4.09 8.59
C ALA A 76 10.23 5.50 9.20
N LEU A 77 9.76 5.63 10.45
CA LEU A 77 9.75 6.90 11.18
C LEU A 77 11.15 7.49 11.40
N THR A 78 12.13 6.69 11.82
CA THR A 78 13.49 7.19 12.05
C THR A 78 14.22 7.56 10.77
N LEU A 79 13.97 6.84 9.68
CA LEU A 79 14.54 7.14 8.36
C LEU A 79 14.03 8.48 7.82
N ALA A 80 12.72 8.75 7.96
CA ALA A 80 12.14 10.05 7.61
C ALA A 80 12.83 11.18 8.39
N MET A 81 12.95 11.02 9.71
CA MET A 81 13.56 12.01 10.59
C MET A 81 15.08 12.17 10.41
N THR A 82 15.74 11.21 9.75
CA THR A 82 17.19 11.28 9.43
C THR A 82 17.46 11.69 7.98
N GLY A 83 16.45 12.24 7.29
CA GLY A 83 16.62 12.77 5.93
C GLY A 83 16.79 11.71 4.86
N ARG A 84 16.19 10.53 5.05
CA ARG A 84 16.19 9.42 4.07
C ARG A 84 14.75 9.09 3.64
N PRO A 85 14.05 10.02 2.98
CA PRO A 85 12.62 9.88 2.70
C PRO A 85 12.30 8.73 1.74
N GLU A 86 13.15 8.44 0.76
CA GLU A 86 12.96 7.34 -0.21
C GLU A 86 12.96 5.99 0.51
N LEU A 87 13.96 5.78 1.37
CA LEU A 87 14.07 4.54 2.15
C LEU A 87 12.97 4.45 3.20
N SER A 88 12.56 5.57 3.78
CA SER A 88 11.42 5.61 4.71
C SER A 88 10.13 5.16 4.03
N VAL A 89 9.82 5.67 2.83
CA VAL A 89 8.64 5.26 2.05
C VAL A 89 8.68 3.75 1.78
N ALA A 90 9.81 3.20 1.37
CA ALA A 90 9.96 1.76 1.14
C ALA A 90 9.68 0.93 2.41
N TYR A 91 10.12 1.40 3.58
CA TYR A 91 9.82 0.73 4.85
C TYR A 91 8.35 0.85 5.26
N PHE A 92 7.71 1.99 5.02
CA PHE A 92 6.26 2.12 5.21
C PHE A 92 5.49 1.18 4.28
N ASP A 93 5.87 1.09 3.01
CA ASP A 93 5.24 0.18 2.04
C ASP A 93 5.40 -1.28 2.49
N ALA A 94 6.58 -1.66 3.01
CA ALA A 94 6.81 -2.98 3.59
C ALA A 94 5.94 -3.25 4.83
N TYR A 95 5.72 -2.25 5.70
CA TYR A 95 4.83 -2.38 6.85
C TYR A 95 3.35 -2.51 6.42
N LEU A 96 2.93 -1.68 5.46
CA LEU A 96 1.56 -1.62 4.94
C LEU A 96 1.20 -2.86 4.11
N PHE A 97 2.17 -3.57 3.54
CA PHE A 97 1.93 -4.85 2.87
C PHE A 97 1.16 -5.83 3.75
N SER A 98 1.49 -5.90 5.04
CA SER A 98 0.78 -6.74 6.03
C SER A 98 -0.31 -5.98 6.80
N ASN A 99 -0.21 -4.66 6.88
CA ASN A 99 -1.10 -3.81 7.69
C ASN A 99 -1.87 -2.81 6.82
N ARG A 100 -2.45 -3.29 5.70
CA ARG A 100 -2.98 -2.44 4.62
C ARG A 100 -4.02 -1.39 5.06
N PHE A 101 -4.68 -1.60 6.19
CA PHE A 101 -5.75 -0.74 6.72
C PHE A 101 -5.31 0.22 7.84
N ASP A 102 -4.05 0.18 8.27
CA ASP A 102 -3.52 1.15 9.24
C ASP A 102 -3.53 2.57 8.66
N SER A 103 -4.40 3.43 9.18
CA SER A 103 -4.58 4.80 8.67
C SER A 103 -3.42 5.72 8.99
N ASP A 104 -2.77 5.51 10.14
CA ASP A 104 -1.70 6.37 10.61
C ASP A 104 -0.41 6.08 9.84
N ALA A 105 -0.16 4.80 9.55
CA ALA A 105 0.93 4.40 8.67
C ALA A 105 0.75 4.90 7.23
N ARG A 106 -0.47 4.83 6.67
CA ARG A 106 -0.74 5.42 5.34
C ARG A 106 -0.50 6.92 5.32
N ARG A 107 -1.07 7.65 6.28
CA ARG A 107 -0.90 9.10 6.38
C ARG A 107 0.57 9.49 6.51
N SER A 108 1.33 8.77 7.34
CA SER A 108 2.76 9.01 7.53
C SER A 108 3.54 8.74 6.25
N ARG A 109 3.25 7.63 5.57
CA ARG A 109 3.85 7.27 4.28
C ARG A 109 3.60 8.33 3.22
N ASP A 110 2.35 8.78 3.09
CA ASP A 110 1.93 9.77 2.10
C ASP A 110 2.60 11.13 2.38
N PHE A 111 2.68 11.53 3.65
CA PHE A 111 3.41 12.74 4.04
C PHE A 111 4.91 12.66 3.71
N VAL A 112 5.57 11.53 4.00
CA VAL A 112 6.99 11.39 3.68
C VAL A 112 7.22 11.30 2.17
N ALA A 113 6.27 10.73 1.41
CA ALA A 113 6.34 10.66 -0.04
C ALA A 113 6.36 12.04 -0.72
N THR A 114 5.80 13.09 -0.09
CA THR A 114 5.90 14.47 -0.62
C THR A 114 7.31 15.06 -0.51
N LEU A 115 8.18 14.44 0.29
CA LEU A 115 9.59 14.84 0.47
C LEU A 115 10.52 14.14 -0.52
N VAL A 116 10.03 13.13 -1.22
CA VAL A 116 10.80 12.38 -2.22
C VAL A 116 10.70 13.11 -3.55
N GLU A 117 11.85 13.44 -4.15
CA GLU A 117 11.87 14.02 -5.48
C GLU A 117 11.27 13.01 -6.48
N PRO A 118 10.22 13.38 -7.23
CA PRO A 118 9.64 12.49 -8.21
C PRO A 118 10.69 12.12 -9.26
N VAL A 119 11.00 10.83 -9.39
CA VAL A 119 11.79 10.35 -10.52
C VAL A 119 10.90 10.43 -11.76
N VAL A 120 10.99 11.54 -12.48
CA VAL A 120 10.42 11.67 -13.83
C VAL A 120 11.34 10.88 -14.76
N GLY A 121 10.96 9.64 -15.05
CA GLY A 121 11.66 8.87 -16.07
C GLY A 121 11.57 9.60 -17.40
N GLU A 122 12.69 9.75 -18.10
CA GLU A 122 12.67 10.20 -19.49
C GLU A 122 11.79 9.22 -20.27
N ALA A 123 10.69 9.73 -20.82
CA ALA A 123 9.88 8.99 -21.77
C ALA A 123 10.72 8.84 -23.05
N MET A 124 11.56 7.81 -23.09
CA MET A 124 12.49 7.53 -24.19
C MET A 124 11.80 7.20 -25.52
N GLY A 125 10.51 7.52 -25.70
CA GLY A 125 9.75 7.25 -26.91
C GLY A 125 9.75 5.76 -27.31
N HIS A 126 10.20 4.86 -26.45
CA HIS A 126 10.43 3.44 -26.76
C HIS A 126 9.77 2.53 -25.70
N GLY A 127 8.94 3.11 -24.83
CA GLY A 127 8.21 2.36 -23.83
C GLY A 127 7.14 1.46 -24.44
N ARG A 128 6.81 0.37 -23.71
CA ARG A 128 5.73 -0.58 -24.05
C ARG A 128 4.40 0.13 -24.37
N ILE A 129 4.17 1.30 -23.78
CA ILE A 129 3.01 2.17 -24.04
C ILE A 129 3.01 2.65 -25.50
N ARG A 130 4.13 3.13 -26.06
CA ARG A 130 4.20 3.52 -27.48
C ARG A 130 4.05 2.33 -28.41
N ALA A 131 4.59 1.17 -28.05
CA ALA A 131 4.41 -0.06 -28.84
C ALA A 131 2.94 -0.51 -28.87
N LEU A 132 2.24 -0.41 -27.73
CA LEU A 132 0.79 -0.68 -27.64
C LEU A 132 -0.02 0.35 -28.43
N LEU A 133 0.31 1.65 -28.32
CA LEU A 133 -0.35 2.73 -29.07
C LEU A 133 -0.11 2.58 -30.58
N ALA A 134 1.11 2.31 -31.02
CA ALA A 134 1.44 2.06 -32.42
C ALA A 134 0.74 0.79 -32.95
N GLY A 135 0.67 -0.28 -32.16
CA GLY A 135 -0.11 -1.48 -32.49
C GLY A 135 -1.61 -1.23 -32.60
N ALA A 136 -2.12 -0.21 -31.91
CA ALA A 136 -3.49 0.29 -32.01
C ALA A 136 -3.68 1.40 -33.08
N GLY A 137 -2.63 1.72 -33.86
CA GLY A 137 -2.66 2.75 -34.90
C GLY A 137 -2.58 4.19 -34.39
N VAL A 138 -2.32 4.40 -33.09
CA VAL A 138 -2.24 5.72 -32.47
C VAL A 138 -0.79 6.21 -32.49
N ALA A 139 -0.54 7.30 -33.21
CA ALA A 139 0.76 7.97 -33.24
C ALA A 139 0.93 8.86 -31.98
N ALA A 140 1.87 8.47 -31.12
CA ALA A 140 2.30 9.29 -29.98
C ALA A 140 3.60 10.01 -30.31
N GLU A 141 3.63 11.32 -30.05
CA GLU A 141 4.82 12.17 -30.13
C GLU A 141 5.66 12.05 -28.85
N ALA A 142 6.94 12.42 -28.96
CA ALA A 142 7.81 12.47 -27.80
C ALA A 142 7.43 13.65 -26.90
N PHE A 143 7.54 13.45 -25.57
CA PHE A 143 7.29 14.52 -24.61
C PHE A 143 8.39 15.58 -24.69
N ASP A 144 7.98 16.83 -24.90
CA ASP A 144 8.85 18.00 -24.90
C ASP A 144 8.82 18.65 -23.51
N PRO A 145 9.90 18.54 -22.72
CA PRO A 145 9.94 19.06 -21.35
C PRO A 145 9.90 20.59 -21.27
N ASP A 146 10.25 21.30 -22.35
CA ASP A 146 10.22 22.76 -22.40
C ASP A 146 8.84 23.31 -22.86
N ALA A 147 7.92 22.42 -23.25
CA ALA A 147 6.55 22.76 -23.66
C ALA A 147 5.54 21.69 -23.15
N PRO A 148 5.38 21.54 -21.82
CA PRO A 148 4.58 20.46 -21.22
C PRO A 148 3.08 20.55 -21.55
N GLU A 149 2.60 21.71 -22.00
CA GLU A 149 1.24 21.95 -22.47
C GLU A 149 0.95 21.40 -23.87
N ARG A 150 1.97 21.00 -24.64
CA ARG A 150 1.76 20.37 -25.94
C ARG A 150 1.15 18.98 -25.79
N GLU A 151 0.06 18.76 -26.51
CA GLU A 151 -0.61 17.47 -26.56
C GLU A 151 0.31 16.42 -27.18
N LEU A 152 0.57 15.33 -26.44
CA LEU A 152 1.49 14.25 -26.84
C LEU A 152 0.97 13.37 -27.98
N LEU A 153 -0.24 13.64 -28.44
CA LEU A 153 -0.88 12.95 -29.55
C LEU A 153 -0.82 13.87 -30.76
N SER A 154 -0.13 13.44 -31.82
CA SER A 154 -0.10 14.19 -33.07
C SER A 154 -1.53 14.31 -33.60
N SER A 155 -2.12 15.51 -33.50
CA SER A 155 -3.50 15.75 -33.96
C SER A 155 -3.70 15.47 -35.46
N GLU A 156 -2.60 15.43 -36.23
CA GLU A 156 -2.61 15.16 -37.67
C GLU A 156 -2.79 13.68 -38.04
N ASN A 157 -2.52 12.74 -37.12
CA ASN A 157 -2.58 11.30 -37.41
C ASN A 157 -3.34 10.49 -36.35
N ASP A 158 -4.32 11.10 -35.68
CA ASP A 158 -5.20 10.39 -34.78
C ASP A 158 -6.33 9.66 -35.56
N PRO A 159 -6.28 8.32 -35.75
CA PRO A 159 -7.37 7.58 -36.37
C PRO A 159 -8.64 7.59 -35.53
N THR A 160 -8.57 8.00 -34.25
CA THR A 160 -9.72 8.16 -33.36
C THR A 160 -10.52 9.43 -33.68
N ARG A 161 -9.86 10.51 -34.11
CA ARG A 161 -10.53 11.70 -34.68
C ARG A 161 -10.93 11.54 -36.14
N ALA A 162 -10.16 10.82 -36.95
CA ALA A 162 -10.63 10.41 -38.29
C ALA A 162 -11.87 9.48 -38.20
N ASN A 163 -12.02 8.73 -37.10
CA ASN A 163 -13.21 7.95 -36.77
C ASN A 163 -14.30 8.71 -35.99
N ALA A 164 -14.17 10.02 -35.74
CA ALA A 164 -15.30 10.80 -35.22
C ALA A 164 -16.46 10.93 -36.25
N LYS A 165 -16.27 10.39 -37.46
CA LYS A 165 -17.32 10.11 -38.44
C LYS A 165 -17.20 8.72 -39.06
N ARG A 166 -16.92 7.67 -38.27
CA ARG A 166 -17.47 6.37 -38.69
C ARG A 166 -18.97 6.47 -38.40
N PRO A 167 -19.85 6.49 -39.41
CA PRO A 167 -21.26 6.34 -39.13
C PRO A 167 -21.38 5.04 -38.33
N VAL A 168 -21.94 5.13 -37.14
CA VAL A 168 -22.25 3.98 -36.29
C VAL A 168 -23.50 3.32 -36.88
N ASP A 169 -23.44 2.96 -38.16
CA ASP A 169 -24.49 2.27 -38.92
C ASP A 169 -24.12 0.79 -39.03
N GLY A 170 -23.95 0.16 -37.89
CA GLY A 170 -23.84 -1.28 -37.79
C GLY A 170 -24.87 -1.79 -36.80
N ASP A 171 -25.78 -2.64 -37.28
CA ASP A 171 -26.88 -3.32 -36.57
C ASP A 171 -26.47 -4.14 -35.32
N ARG A 172 -25.27 -3.93 -34.76
CA ARG A 172 -24.67 -4.78 -33.72
C ARG A 172 -24.35 -4.09 -32.40
N MET A 173 -24.62 -2.81 -32.23
CA MET A 173 -24.52 -2.18 -30.90
C MET A 173 -25.67 -1.21 -30.66
N VAL A 174 -26.74 -1.71 -30.06
CA VAL A 174 -27.76 -0.88 -29.42
C VAL A 174 -27.23 -0.51 -28.03
N ALA A 175 -27.26 0.79 -27.69
CA ALA A 175 -26.95 1.23 -26.32
C ALA A 175 -27.90 0.53 -25.34
N ALA A 176 -27.39 0.05 -24.20
CA ALA A 176 -28.20 -0.68 -23.22
C ALA A 176 -29.18 0.26 -22.50
N SER A 177 -30.25 0.62 -23.19
CA SER A 177 -31.38 1.40 -22.69
C SER A 177 -32.47 0.48 -22.16
N ASP A 178 -33.40 1.01 -21.36
CA ASP A 178 -34.51 0.24 -20.82
C ASP A 178 -35.36 -0.39 -21.94
N ALA A 179 -35.60 0.36 -23.03
CA ALA A 179 -36.30 -0.16 -24.21
C ALA A 179 -35.53 -1.28 -24.93
N TRP A 180 -34.19 -1.28 -24.87
CA TRP A 180 -33.38 -2.39 -25.39
C TRP A 180 -33.41 -3.60 -24.46
N LEU A 181 -33.36 -3.38 -23.15
CA LEU A 181 -33.50 -4.45 -22.17
C LEU A 181 -34.85 -5.19 -22.32
N ASP A 182 -35.92 -4.46 -22.66
CA ASP A 182 -37.25 -5.03 -22.95
C ASP A 182 -37.28 -5.89 -24.24
N THR A 183 -36.29 -5.75 -25.14
CA THR A 183 -36.16 -6.61 -26.33
C THR A 183 -35.40 -7.90 -26.07
N LEU A 184 -34.70 -8.01 -24.93
CA LEU A 184 -33.96 -9.22 -24.59
C LEU A 184 -34.94 -10.30 -24.14
N ALA A 185 -34.85 -11.48 -24.76
CA ALA A 185 -35.60 -12.63 -24.31
C ALA A 185 -35.17 -12.99 -22.88
N ASP A 186 -36.10 -12.94 -21.93
CA ASP A 186 -35.87 -13.36 -20.55
C ASP A 186 -35.77 -14.89 -20.45
N ALA A 187 -34.63 -15.39 -20.93
CA ALA A 187 -34.29 -16.81 -21.00
C ALA A 187 -32.95 -17.05 -20.28
N PRO A 188 -32.86 -16.80 -18.95
CA PRO A 188 -31.62 -16.94 -18.19
C PRO A 188 -31.02 -18.35 -18.31
N GLY A 189 -31.87 -19.37 -18.55
CA GLY A 189 -31.43 -20.74 -18.82
C GLY A 189 -30.62 -20.91 -20.10
N VAL A 190 -30.88 -20.14 -21.17
CA VAL A 190 -30.09 -20.19 -22.41
C VAL A 190 -28.71 -19.59 -22.16
N TYR A 191 -28.66 -18.41 -21.54
CA TYR A 191 -27.40 -17.76 -21.18
C TYR A 191 -26.54 -18.66 -20.28
N LEU A 192 -27.14 -19.26 -19.24
CA LEU A 192 -26.43 -20.14 -18.33
C LEU A 192 -25.89 -21.39 -19.06
N ARG A 193 -26.67 -22.00 -19.95
CA ARG A 193 -26.21 -23.14 -20.77
C ARG A 193 -25.03 -22.75 -21.67
N SER A 194 -25.11 -21.63 -22.36
CA SER A 194 -24.02 -21.14 -23.21
C SER A 194 -22.76 -20.83 -22.40
N ARG A 195 -22.91 -20.27 -21.19
CA ARG A 195 -21.79 -19.98 -20.30
C ARG A 195 -21.14 -21.24 -19.74
N LEU A 196 -21.93 -22.24 -19.34
CA LEU A 196 -21.43 -23.54 -18.90
C LEU A 196 -20.68 -24.28 -20.02
N ALA A 197 -21.18 -24.22 -21.25
CA ALA A 197 -20.51 -24.80 -22.41
C ALA A 197 -19.13 -24.13 -22.66
N ALA A 198 -19.07 -22.79 -22.63
CA ALA A 198 -17.83 -22.04 -22.80
C ALA A 198 -16.82 -22.31 -21.67
N GLU A 199 -17.30 -22.45 -20.43
CA GLU A 199 -16.46 -22.81 -19.28
C GLU A 199 -15.94 -24.25 -19.39
N MET A 200 -16.77 -25.20 -19.85
CA MET A 200 -16.33 -26.57 -20.11
C MET A 200 -15.24 -26.64 -21.18
N GLU A 201 -15.39 -25.87 -22.26
CA GLU A 201 -14.39 -25.78 -23.33
C GLU A 201 -13.05 -25.24 -22.81
N ARG A 202 -13.09 -24.20 -21.97
CA ARG A 202 -11.88 -23.68 -21.31
C ARG A 202 -11.20 -24.73 -20.44
N ARG A 203 -11.98 -25.50 -19.69
CA ARG A 203 -11.46 -26.58 -18.83
C ARG A 203 -10.84 -27.70 -19.64
N ARG A 204 -11.42 -28.06 -20.79
CA ARG A 204 -10.82 -29.03 -21.74
C ARG A 204 -9.49 -28.52 -22.27
N ALA A 205 -9.44 -27.27 -22.73
CA ALA A 205 -8.21 -26.65 -23.23
C ALA A 205 -7.10 -26.57 -22.16
N THR A 206 -7.47 -26.40 -20.90
CA THR A 206 -6.53 -26.27 -19.76
C THR A 206 -6.22 -27.62 -19.09
N GLY A 207 -6.82 -28.72 -19.56
CA GLY A 207 -6.63 -30.07 -18.98
C GLY A 207 -7.26 -30.26 -17.60
N THR A 208 -8.17 -29.37 -17.18
CA THR A 208 -8.87 -29.42 -15.88
C THR A 208 -10.32 -29.89 -16.00
N ALA A 209 -10.73 -30.37 -17.18
CA ALA A 209 -12.06 -30.94 -17.38
C ALA A 209 -12.16 -32.31 -16.69
N LEU A 210 -13.28 -32.55 -16.01
CA LEU A 210 -13.60 -33.87 -15.47
C LEU A 210 -13.92 -34.82 -16.65
N ALA A 211 -13.50 -36.08 -16.57
CA ALA A 211 -13.89 -37.09 -17.55
C ALA A 211 -15.42 -37.27 -17.52
N GLU A 212 -16.06 -37.43 -18.68
CA GLU A 212 -17.49 -37.73 -18.75
C GLU A 212 -17.75 -39.09 -18.06
N GLU A 213 -18.62 -39.09 -17.05
CA GLU A 213 -19.08 -40.33 -16.42
C GLU A 213 -19.84 -41.16 -17.45
N GLY A 214 -19.28 -42.32 -17.81
CA GLY A 214 -19.82 -43.20 -18.86
C GLY A 214 -21.11 -43.93 -18.50
N VAL A 215 -21.66 -43.74 -17.30
CA VAL A 215 -22.88 -44.40 -16.85
C VAL A 215 -23.79 -43.36 -16.20
N ARG A 216 -24.89 -43.04 -16.90
CA ARG A 216 -26.04 -42.37 -16.29
C ARG A 216 -26.81 -43.42 -15.50
N TRP A 217 -27.09 -43.13 -14.23
CA TRP A 217 -28.06 -43.89 -13.44
C TRP A 217 -29.47 -43.72 -14.03
#